data_AF-A0A2H0AMA6-F1
#
_entry.id   AF-A0A2H0AMA6-F1
#
_cell.length_a   1.000
_cell.length_b   1.000
_cell.length_c   1.000
_cell.angle_alpha   90.00
_cell.angle_beta   90.00
_cell.angle_gamma   90.00
#
_symmetry.space_group_name_H-M   'P 1'
#
loop_
_entity.id
_entity.type
_entity.pdbx_description
1 polymer ?
#
loop_
_entity_poly.entity_id
_entity_poly.type
_entity_poly.pdbx_seq_one_letter_code
_entity_poly.pdbx_strand_id
1 'polypeptide(L)'
;MGFERVSGYLTFDNRIKLLLLTLLGVKRAAGGKQATYIDFAVLGANIENRFEAVNDSLNSSSANELWQDRSRFRRRAFSRASGIIFNFNASQRVLTVDFRDPLAVPRRIDRIKSFDDVDKLKGYLHSSLMALRKYPFYTDDYEVALERAYEKRLAEIIDTMIDKCRKQVDSVSDFRELHSIYASLLNKSWEFGFSEDQIHRLNDIYLLRRDALRRHKILEVERALADITKIDELNDYWEKIVLYLKKTSPYCGKEFDVMIAKRFDAAKAGLEEYNEA
;
A
#
# COMPACT_ATOMS: atom_id res chain seq x y z
N MET A 1 -25.70 -28.34 -12.03
CA MET A 1 -26.04 -27.19 -12.91
C MET A 1 -24.77 -26.41 -13.23
N GLY A 2 -24.77 -25.52 -14.22
CA GLY A 2 -23.64 -24.60 -14.49
C GLY A 2 -22.57 -25.06 -15.50
N PHE A 3 -22.69 -26.27 -16.07
CA PHE A 3 -21.72 -26.76 -17.06
C PHE A 3 -21.73 -25.93 -18.35
N GLU A 4 -22.91 -25.47 -18.79
CA GLU A 4 -23.05 -24.64 -20.00
C GLU A 4 -22.15 -23.41 -19.96
N ARG A 5 -22.20 -22.65 -18.85
CA ARG A 5 -21.35 -21.48 -18.63
C ARG A 5 -19.87 -21.85 -18.70
N VAL A 6 -19.44 -22.89 -18.00
CA VAL A 6 -18.04 -23.34 -18.01
C VAL A 6 -17.61 -23.78 -19.41
N SER A 7 -18.46 -24.50 -20.12
CA SER A 7 -18.15 -25.06 -21.44
C SER A 7 -17.86 -23.97 -22.48
N GLY A 8 -18.52 -22.81 -22.39
CA GLY A 8 -18.30 -21.67 -23.28
C GLY A 8 -16.84 -21.21 -23.34
N TYR A 9 -16.10 -21.36 -22.23
CA TYR A 9 -14.71 -20.91 -22.10
C TYR A 9 -13.66 -22.02 -22.32
N LEU A 10 -14.09 -23.25 -22.59
CA LEU A 10 -13.20 -24.40 -22.79
C LEU A 10 -13.16 -24.83 -24.25
N THR A 11 -12.00 -25.30 -24.70
CA THR A 11 -11.86 -25.99 -26.00
C THR A 11 -12.70 -27.27 -25.99
N PHE A 12 -13.10 -27.75 -27.18
CA PHE A 12 -13.91 -28.97 -27.30
C PHE A 12 -13.27 -30.18 -26.59
N ASP A 13 -11.96 -30.37 -26.77
CA ASP A 13 -11.19 -31.42 -26.09
C ASP A 13 -11.23 -31.25 -24.55
N ASN A 14 -11.07 -30.03 -24.05
CA ASN A 14 -11.12 -29.74 -22.62
C ASN A 14 -12.52 -29.88 -22.02
N ARG A 15 -13.59 -29.63 -22.79
CA ARG A 15 -14.97 -29.95 -22.37
C ARG A 15 -15.14 -31.45 -22.15
N ILE A 16 -14.65 -32.27 -23.08
CA ILE A 16 -14.72 -33.73 -22.99
C ILE A 16 -13.88 -34.22 -21.80
N LYS A 17 -12.66 -33.71 -21.65
CA LYS A 17 -11.80 -34.04 -20.50
C LYS A 17 -12.47 -33.66 -19.20
N LEU A 18 -13.02 -32.45 -19.05
CA LEU A 18 -13.71 -32.03 -17.84
C LEU A 18 -14.89 -32.95 -17.51
N LEU A 19 -15.74 -33.27 -18.50
CA LEU A 19 -16.85 -34.21 -18.31
C LEU A 19 -16.34 -35.60 -17.88
N LEU A 20 -15.29 -36.11 -18.53
CA LEU A 20 -14.70 -37.38 -18.17
C LEU A 20 -14.17 -37.38 -16.73
N LEU A 21 -13.44 -36.34 -16.32
CA LEU A 21 -12.93 -36.18 -14.95
C LEU A 21 -14.10 -36.16 -13.95
N THR A 22 -15.19 -35.47 -14.26
CA THR A 22 -16.35 -35.35 -13.37
C THR A 22 -17.08 -36.69 -13.19
N LEU A 23 -17.27 -37.46 -14.27
CA LEU A 23 -17.86 -38.80 -14.22
C LEU A 23 -17.00 -39.77 -13.41
N LEU A 24 -15.67 -39.71 -13.61
CA LEU A 24 -14.73 -40.50 -12.81
C LEU A 24 -14.76 -40.07 -11.33
N GLY A 25 -14.94 -38.78 -11.06
CA GLY A 25 -15.13 -38.22 -9.73
C GLY A 25 -16.39 -38.75 -9.04
N VAL A 26 -17.53 -38.76 -9.73
CA VAL A 26 -18.80 -39.31 -9.23
C VAL A 26 -18.68 -40.80 -8.94
N LYS A 27 -18.08 -41.57 -9.87
CA LYS A 27 -17.86 -43.01 -9.69
C LYS A 27 -17.03 -43.33 -8.45
N ARG A 28 -16.05 -42.48 -8.12
CA ARG A 28 -15.23 -42.62 -6.90
C ARG A 28 -16.02 -42.24 -5.65
N ALA A 29 -16.69 -41.10 -5.67
CA ALA A 29 -17.30 -40.53 -4.47
C ALA A 29 -18.57 -41.28 -4.03
N ALA A 30 -19.41 -41.69 -4.98
CA ALA A 30 -20.69 -42.38 -4.71
C ALA A 30 -20.62 -43.90 -4.93
N GLY A 31 -19.44 -44.46 -5.21
CA GLY A 31 -19.25 -45.89 -5.47
C GLY A 31 -20.00 -46.44 -6.69
N GLY A 32 -20.56 -45.57 -7.54
CA GLY A 32 -21.30 -45.92 -8.76
C GLY A 32 -22.70 -46.50 -8.56
N LYS A 33 -23.26 -46.45 -7.34
CA LYS A 33 -24.54 -47.12 -7.01
C LYS A 33 -25.73 -46.16 -6.84
N GLN A 34 -25.50 -44.85 -6.72
CA GLN A 34 -26.56 -43.87 -6.45
C GLN A 34 -26.47 -42.66 -7.40
N ALA A 35 -27.64 -42.15 -7.79
CA ALA A 35 -27.74 -40.90 -8.54
C ALA A 35 -27.09 -39.77 -7.75
N THR A 36 -26.14 -39.08 -8.39
CA THR A 36 -25.34 -38.01 -7.80
C THR A 36 -25.45 -36.80 -8.70
N TYR A 37 -25.74 -35.64 -8.12
CA TYR A 37 -25.80 -34.38 -8.84
C TYR A 37 -24.38 -33.82 -9.01
N ILE A 38 -24.09 -33.26 -10.18
CA ILE A 38 -22.83 -32.56 -10.44
C ILE A 38 -23.11 -31.06 -10.46
N ASP A 39 -22.35 -30.33 -9.65
CA ASP A 39 -22.47 -28.88 -9.53
C ASP A 39 -21.19 -28.19 -10.04
N PHE A 40 -21.36 -27.35 -11.06
CA PHE A 40 -20.31 -26.53 -11.65
C PHE A 40 -20.47 -25.05 -11.27
N ALA A 41 -21.40 -24.69 -10.36
CA ALA A 41 -21.66 -23.29 -10.03
C ALA A 41 -20.40 -22.54 -9.54
N VAL A 42 -19.59 -23.19 -8.69
CA VAL A 42 -18.35 -22.58 -8.15
C VAL A 42 -17.32 -22.36 -9.25
N LEU A 43 -17.05 -23.38 -10.07
CA LEU A 43 -16.16 -23.23 -11.23
C LEU A 43 -16.70 -22.17 -12.21
N GLY A 44 -18.00 -22.19 -12.50
CA GLY A 44 -18.65 -21.26 -13.41
C GLY A 44 -18.64 -19.81 -12.94
N ALA A 45 -18.63 -19.55 -11.64
CA ALA A 45 -18.48 -18.20 -11.10
C ALA A 45 -17.08 -17.62 -11.35
N ASN A 46 -16.05 -18.48 -11.39
CA ASN A 46 -14.66 -18.06 -11.52
C ASN A 46 -14.08 -18.27 -12.93
N ILE A 47 -14.79 -18.96 -13.83
CA ILE A 47 -14.25 -19.41 -15.11
C ILE A 47 -13.86 -18.25 -16.04
N GLU A 48 -14.59 -17.13 -16.01
CA GLU A 48 -14.28 -15.94 -16.82
C GLU A 48 -12.87 -15.42 -16.59
N ASN A 49 -12.39 -15.45 -15.35
CA ASN A 49 -11.05 -14.98 -14.98
C ASN A 49 -10.01 -16.10 -14.94
N ARG A 50 -10.43 -17.37 -15.10
CA ARG A 50 -9.57 -18.54 -14.85
C ARG A 50 -9.54 -19.54 -16.00
N PHE A 51 -10.23 -19.26 -17.11
CA PHE A 51 -10.40 -20.23 -18.19
C PHE A 51 -9.07 -20.68 -18.81
N GLU A 52 -8.09 -19.79 -18.93
CA GLU A 52 -6.77 -20.18 -19.47
C GLU A 52 -6.03 -21.12 -18.53
N ALA A 53 -5.99 -20.81 -17.23
CA ALA A 53 -5.39 -21.68 -16.22
C ALA A 53 -6.12 -23.04 -16.13
N VAL A 54 -7.45 -23.05 -16.31
CA VAL A 54 -8.24 -24.28 -16.37
C VAL A 54 -7.93 -25.07 -17.65
N ASN A 55 -7.84 -24.42 -18.80
CA ASN A 55 -7.49 -25.06 -20.07
C ASN A 55 -6.06 -25.63 -20.03
N ASP A 56 -5.08 -24.88 -19.50
CA ASP A 56 -3.70 -25.36 -19.32
C ASP A 56 -3.64 -26.57 -18.38
N SER A 57 -4.36 -26.51 -17.25
CA SER A 57 -4.45 -27.64 -16.32
C SER A 57 -5.02 -28.89 -16.99
N LEU A 58 -6.03 -28.74 -17.84
CA LEU A 58 -6.64 -29.83 -18.62
C LEU A 58 -5.76 -30.31 -19.79
N ASN A 59 -4.97 -29.42 -20.39
CA ASN A 59 -4.03 -29.75 -21.46
C ASN A 59 -2.85 -30.60 -20.96
N SER A 60 -2.49 -30.47 -19.68
CA SER A 60 -1.40 -31.25 -19.04
C SER A 60 -1.65 -32.77 -18.95
N SER A 61 -2.82 -33.27 -19.38
CA SER A 61 -3.16 -34.69 -19.38
C SER A 61 -3.96 -35.06 -20.63
N SER A 62 -3.61 -36.14 -21.31
CA SER A 62 -4.40 -36.61 -22.45
C SER A 62 -5.65 -37.38 -21.99
N ALA A 63 -6.72 -37.34 -22.80
CA ALA A 63 -7.95 -38.09 -22.51
C ALA A 63 -7.69 -39.61 -22.41
N ASN A 64 -6.75 -40.12 -23.21
CA ASN A 64 -6.35 -41.53 -23.20
C ASN A 64 -5.60 -41.90 -21.91
N GLU A 65 -4.70 -41.06 -21.42
CA GLU A 65 -4.01 -41.29 -20.13
C GLU A 65 -4.98 -41.27 -18.95
N LEU A 66 -5.96 -40.35 -18.97
CA LEU A 66 -7.02 -40.27 -17.95
C LEU A 66 -7.91 -41.52 -17.95
N TRP A 67 -8.15 -42.10 -19.12
CA TRP A 67 -8.97 -43.31 -19.26
C TRP A 67 -8.23 -44.59 -18.85
N GLN A 68 -6.96 -44.72 -19.24
CA GLN A 68 -6.14 -45.92 -19.02
C GLN A 68 -5.61 -46.02 -17.59
N ASP A 69 -5.13 -44.91 -17.00
CA ASP A 69 -4.57 -44.90 -15.64
C ASP A 69 -5.50 -44.22 -14.64
N ARG A 70 -6.63 -44.88 -14.40
CA ARG A 70 -7.65 -44.47 -13.41
C ARG A 70 -7.06 -44.33 -12.00
N SER A 71 -5.94 -44.98 -11.70
CA SER A 71 -5.29 -44.94 -10.38
C SER A 71 -4.50 -43.64 -10.15
N ARG A 72 -3.82 -43.13 -11.18
CA ARG A 72 -3.11 -41.83 -11.16
C ARG A 72 -4.09 -40.67 -11.11
N PHE A 73 -5.19 -40.75 -11.86
CA PHE A 73 -6.29 -39.79 -11.78
C PHE A 73 -6.88 -39.70 -10.35
N ARG A 74 -7.14 -40.85 -9.70
CA ARG A 74 -7.69 -40.90 -8.33
C ARG A 74 -6.85 -40.14 -7.32
N ARG A 75 -5.51 -40.21 -7.41
CA ARG A 75 -4.60 -39.46 -6.52
C ARG A 75 -4.53 -37.98 -6.90
N ARG A 76 -4.48 -37.64 -8.18
CA ARG A 76 -4.34 -36.26 -8.65
C ARG A 76 -5.61 -35.41 -8.45
N ALA A 77 -6.80 -35.96 -8.66
CA ALA A 77 -8.05 -35.18 -8.67
C ALA A 77 -8.61 -34.83 -7.26
N PHE A 78 -8.20 -35.57 -6.22
CA PHE A 78 -8.72 -35.42 -4.85
C PHE A 78 -7.64 -35.01 -3.83
N SER A 79 -6.36 -34.95 -4.22
CA SER A 79 -5.24 -34.66 -3.32
C SER A 79 -4.26 -33.60 -3.86
N ARG A 80 -4.57 -32.95 -4.99
CA ARG A 80 -3.68 -31.92 -5.54
C ARG A 80 -3.77 -30.60 -4.76
N ALA A 81 -2.63 -29.94 -4.63
CA ALA A 81 -2.54 -28.59 -4.10
C ALA A 81 -3.11 -27.52 -5.07
N SER A 82 -3.26 -27.84 -6.36
CA SER A 82 -3.77 -26.95 -7.42
C SER A 82 -4.36 -27.72 -8.62
N GLY A 83 -5.18 -27.05 -9.43
CA GLY A 83 -5.91 -27.62 -10.56
C GLY A 83 -7.39 -27.89 -10.25
N ILE A 84 -8.03 -28.72 -11.07
CA ILE A 84 -9.44 -29.11 -10.86
C ILE A 84 -9.55 -30.00 -9.62
N ILE A 85 -10.43 -29.62 -8.70
CA ILE A 85 -10.73 -30.32 -7.47
C ILE A 85 -12.19 -30.73 -7.43
N PHE A 86 -12.45 -31.80 -6.69
CA PHE A 86 -13.79 -32.35 -6.51
C PHE A 86 -14.12 -32.46 -5.03
N ASN A 87 -15.20 -31.81 -4.62
CA ASN A 87 -15.71 -31.86 -3.26
C ASN A 87 -17.05 -32.60 -3.26
N PHE A 88 -17.14 -33.71 -2.51
CA PHE A 88 -18.36 -34.50 -2.44
C PHE A 88 -19.07 -34.30 -1.11
N ASN A 89 -20.33 -33.89 -1.18
CA ASN A 89 -21.23 -33.85 -0.03
C ASN A 89 -22.12 -35.11 -0.02
N ALA A 90 -21.87 -36.01 0.92
CA ALA A 90 -22.59 -37.28 1.02
C ALA A 90 -24.08 -37.09 1.39
N SER A 91 -24.40 -36.11 2.24
CA SER A 91 -25.76 -35.84 2.70
C SER A 91 -26.66 -35.30 1.59
N GLN A 92 -26.10 -34.47 0.70
CA GLN A 92 -26.83 -33.88 -0.42
C GLN A 92 -26.64 -34.65 -1.74
N ARG A 93 -25.72 -35.63 -1.77
CA ARG A 93 -25.33 -36.37 -2.98
C ARG A 93 -24.92 -35.45 -4.12
N VAL A 94 -24.14 -34.41 -3.80
CA VAL A 94 -23.64 -33.43 -4.77
C VAL A 94 -22.12 -33.55 -4.86
N LEU A 95 -21.61 -33.65 -6.08
CA LEU A 95 -20.20 -33.47 -6.42
C LEU A 95 -20.00 -32.05 -6.97
N THR A 96 -19.39 -31.19 -6.17
CA THR A 96 -19.02 -29.84 -6.60
C THR A 96 -17.67 -29.86 -7.30
N VAL A 97 -17.62 -29.22 -8.46
CA VAL A 97 -16.43 -29.06 -9.29
C VAL A 97 -15.91 -27.64 -9.09
N ASP A 98 -14.63 -27.54 -8.74
CA ASP A 98 -13.96 -26.26 -8.48
C ASP A 98 -12.54 -26.29 -9.05
N PHE A 99 -11.89 -25.13 -9.12
CA PHE A 99 -10.53 -24.96 -9.58
C PHE A 99 -9.71 -24.20 -8.55
N ARG A 100 -8.63 -24.85 -8.09
CA ARG A 100 -7.67 -24.22 -7.18
C ARG A 100 -6.48 -23.71 -7.97
N ASP A 101 -6.37 -22.39 -8.04
CA ASP A 101 -5.30 -21.72 -8.77
C ASP A 101 -3.90 -22.06 -8.22
N PRO A 102 -2.96 -22.56 -9.06
CA PRO A 102 -1.58 -22.82 -8.67
C PRO A 102 -0.80 -21.59 -8.23
N LEU A 103 -1.19 -20.39 -8.67
CA LEU A 103 -0.46 -19.15 -8.41
C LEU A 103 -0.65 -18.63 -6.98
N ALA A 104 -1.69 -19.10 -6.29
CA ALA A 104 -2.04 -18.73 -4.92
C ALA A 104 -1.98 -17.20 -4.68
N VAL A 105 -2.48 -16.42 -5.64
CA VAL A 105 -2.43 -14.96 -5.63
C VAL A 105 -2.94 -14.30 -4.34
N PRO A 106 -4.01 -14.80 -3.68
CA PRO A 106 -4.41 -14.28 -2.37
C PRO A 106 -3.29 -14.29 -1.34
N ARG A 107 -2.48 -15.37 -1.29
CA ARG A 107 -1.35 -15.46 -0.35
C ARG A 107 -0.25 -14.46 -0.70
N ARG A 108 -0.03 -14.19 -1.99
CA ARG A 108 0.94 -13.17 -2.44
C ARG A 108 0.47 -11.77 -2.07
N ILE A 109 -0.83 -11.49 -2.21
CA ILE A 109 -1.44 -10.24 -1.76
C ILE A 109 -1.32 -10.08 -0.24
N ASP A 110 -1.57 -11.13 0.54
CA ASP A 110 -1.40 -11.09 2.00
C ASP A 110 0.07 -10.85 2.38
N ARG A 111 1.01 -11.40 1.62
CA ARG A 111 2.43 -11.12 1.80
C ARG A 111 2.77 -9.66 1.49
N ILE A 112 2.22 -9.08 0.41
CA ILE A 112 2.37 -7.65 0.07
C ILE A 112 1.96 -6.77 1.26
N LYS A 113 0.79 -7.04 1.85
CA LYS A 113 0.26 -6.27 2.99
C LYS A 113 1.15 -6.32 4.23
N SER A 114 2.01 -7.34 4.37
CA SER A 114 2.88 -7.50 5.54
C SER A 114 4.19 -6.70 5.49
N PHE A 115 4.52 -6.08 4.35
CA PHE A 115 5.72 -5.27 4.25
C PHE A 115 5.50 -3.86 4.80
N ASP A 116 6.47 -3.37 5.57
CA ASP A 116 6.54 -1.98 6.06
C ASP A 116 7.66 -1.17 5.39
N ASP A 117 8.45 -1.83 4.54
CA ASP A 117 9.64 -1.30 3.88
C ASP A 117 9.41 -1.26 2.37
N VAL A 118 9.64 -0.09 1.78
CA VAL A 118 9.32 0.18 0.37
C VAL A 118 10.20 -0.65 -0.58
N ASP A 119 11.48 -0.82 -0.26
CA ASP A 119 12.40 -1.57 -1.13
C ASP A 119 12.11 -3.06 -1.10
N LYS A 120 11.81 -3.62 0.07
CA LYS A 120 11.35 -5.00 0.20
C LYS A 120 10.04 -5.22 -0.54
N LEU A 121 9.11 -4.26 -0.46
CA LEU A 121 7.84 -4.30 -1.17
C LEU A 121 8.05 -4.29 -2.69
N LYS A 122 8.88 -3.36 -3.22
CA LYS A 122 9.26 -3.29 -4.64
C LYS A 122 9.92 -4.57 -5.13
N GLY A 123 10.90 -5.08 -4.38
CA GLY A 123 11.60 -6.33 -4.70
C GLY A 123 10.66 -7.54 -4.74
N TYR A 124 9.72 -7.63 -3.79
CA TYR A 124 8.74 -8.71 -3.77
C TYR A 124 7.78 -8.65 -4.96
N LEU A 125 7.25 -7.47 -5.32
CA LEU A 125 6.41 -7.30 -6.50
C LEU A 125 7.18 -7.72 -7.77
N HIS A 126 8.40 -7.21 -7.97
CA HIS A 126 9.20 -7.53 -9.13
C HIS A 126 9.43 -9.04 -9.29
N SER A 127 9.85 -9.72 -8.21
CA SER A 127 10.05 -11.18 -8.22
C SER A 127 8.75 -11.94 -8.49
N SER A 128 7.61 -11.43 -7.99
CA SER A 128 6.29 -12.02 -8.19
C SER A 128 5.83 -11.92 -9.64
N LEU A 129 6.02 -10.76 -10.28
CA LEU A 129 5.72 -10.55 -11.70
C LEU A 129 6.64 -11.39 -12.60
N MET A 130 7.95 -11.45 -12.31
CA MET A 130 8.87 -12.33 -13.03
C MET A 130 8.47 -13.82 -12.91
N ALA A 131 7.91 -14.22 -11.78
CA ALA A 131 7.39 -15.58 -11.62
C ALA A 131 6.11 -15.82 -12.44
N LEU A 132 5.23 -14.81 -12.60
CA LEU A 132 4.01 -14.92 -13.42
C LEU A 132 4.32 -15.08 -14.92
N ARG A 133 5.31 -14.33 -15.42
CA ARG A 133 5.78 -14.43 -16.82
C ARG A 133 6.31 -15.81 -17.23
N LYS A 134 6.60 -16.70 -16.27
CA LYS A 134 7.06 -18.07 -16.54
C LYS A 134 5.92 -19.05 -16.83
N TYR A 135 4.67 -18.64 -16.63
CA TYR A 135 3.52 -19.50 -16.89
C TYR A 135 3.11 -19.44 -18.37
N PRO A 136 2.67 -20.56 -18.96
CA PRO A 136 2.35 -20.66 -20.37
C PRO A 136 0.96 -20.09 -20.74
N PHE A 137 0.31 -19.40 -19.81
CA PHE A 137 -1.04 -18.84 -19.95
C PHE A 137 -1.06 -17.36 -19.55
N TYR A 138 -2.07 -16.63 -20.00
CA TYR A 138 -2.27 -15.21 -19.71
C TYR A 138 -2.40 -14.96 -18.21
N THR A 139 -1.60 -14.04 -17.69
CA THR A 139 -1.55 -13.72 -16.26
C THR A 139 -1.91 -12.28 -15.92
N ASP A 140 -2.34 -11.46 -16.88
CA ASP A 140 -2.47 -10.01 -16.67
C ASP A 140 -3.45 -9.66 -15.56
N ASP A 141 -4.51 -10.44 -15.38
CA ASP A 141 -5.47 -10.20 -14.29
C ASP A 141 -4.84 -10.44 -12.91
N TYR A 142 -3.90 -11.39 -12.80
CA TYR A 142 -3.08 -11.57 -11.60
C TYR A 142 -2.07 -10.44 -11.42
N GLU A 143 -1.46 -9.97 -12.51
CA GLU A 143 -0.52 -8.84 -12.49
C GLU A 143 -1.21 -7.58 -11.97
N VAL A 144 -2.37 -7.24 -12.55
CA VAL A 144 -3.21 -6.11 -12.11
C VAL A 144 -3.62 -6.25 -10.65
N ALA A 145 -3.98 -7.45 -10.20
CA ALA A 145 -4.34 -7.67 -8.80
C ALA A 145 -3.16 -7.43 -7.82
N LEU A 146 -1.95 -7.85 -8.21
CA LEU A 146 -0.74 -7.63 -7.42
C LEU A 146 -0.31 -6.16 -7.43
N GLU A 147 -0.39 -5.49 -8.59
CA GLU A 147 -0.08 -4.07 -8.73
C GLU A 147 -1.01 -3.21 -7.87
N ARG A 148 -2.32 -3.45 -7.93
CA ARG A 148 -3.29 -2.74 -7.07
C ARG A 148 -3.01 -2.94 -5.58
N ALA A 149 -2.66 -4.17 -5.18
CA ALA A 149 -2.31 -4.46 -3.80
C ALA A 149 -1.02 -3.74 -3.37
N TYR A 150 -0.03 -3.68 -4.27
CA TYR A 150 1.21 -2.95 -4.08
C TYR A 150 0.98 -1.45 -3.95
N GLU A 151 0.25 -0.83 -4.87
CA GLU A 151 -0.03 0.62 -4.87
C GLU A 151 -0.75 1.02 -3.58
N LYS A 152 -1.77 0.25 -3.20
CA LYS A 152 -2.48 0.46 -1.94
C LYS A 152 -1.53 0.40 -0.75
N ARG A 153 -0.67 -0.62 -0.69
CA ARG A 153 0.25 -0.79 0.43
C ARG A 153 1.33 0.30 0.47
N LEU A 154 1.83 0.71 -0.70
CA LEU A 154 2.80 1.80 -0.82
C LEU A 154 2.19 3.11 -0.27
N ALA A 155 0.95 3.43 -0.64
CA ALA A 155 0.25 4.59 -0.12
C ALA A 155 0.12 4.53 1.42
N GLU A 156 -0.28 3.39 1.99
CA GLU A 156 -0.37 3.20 3.44
C GLU A 156 0.97 3.40 4.17
N ILE A 157 2.07 2.92 3.59
CA ILE A 157 3.42 3.09 4.14
C ILE A 157 3.80 4.58 4.13
N ILE A 158 3.57 5.27 3.00
CA ILE A 158 3.86 6.70 2.86
C ILE A 158 3.03 7.53 3.84
N ASP A 159 1.73 7.27 3.94
CA ASP A 159 0.86 7.95 4.90
C ASP A 159 1.35 7.76 6.33
N THR A 160 1.82 6.55 6.67
CA THR A 160 2.44 6.28 7.98
C THR A 160 3.74 7.07 8.18
N MET A 161 4.54 7.30 7.13
CA MET A 161 5.74 8.14 7.21
C MET A 161 5.37 9.61 7.44
N ILE A 162 4.34 10.12 6.76
CA ILE A 162 3.84 11.49 6.93
C ILE A 162 3.29 11.68 8.35
N ASP A 163 2.54 10.72 8.88
CA ASP A 163 2.03 10.78 10.25
C ASP A 163 3.15 10.76 11.30
N LYS A 164 4.20 9.98 11.08
CA LYS A 164 5.40 10.00 11.94
C LYS A 164 6.11 11.36 11.86
N CYS A 165 6.25 11.92 10.66
CA CYS A 165 6.82 13.25 10.46
C CYS A 165 6.02 14.31 11.22
N ARG A 166 4.69 14.30 11.11
CA ARG A 166 3.81 15.20 11.85
C ARG A 166 4.08 15.15 13.36
N LYS A 167 4.11 13.94 13.94
CA LYS A 167 4.40 13.76 15.38
C LYS A 167 5.77 14.29 15.78
N GLN A 168 6.79 14.08 14.94
CA GLN A 168 8.13 14.62 15.18
C GLN A 168 8.12 16.15 15.12
N VAL A 169 7.57 16.71 14.06
CA VAL A 169 7.44 18.16 13.81
C VAL A 169 6.70 18.88 14.95
N ASP A 170 5.65 18.28 15.51
CA ASP A 170 4.88 18.85 16.62
C ASP A 170 5.73 19.07 17.89
N SER A 171 6.76 18.25 18.09
CA SER A 171 7.68 18.33 19.25
C SER A 171 8.86 19.27 19.05
N VAL A 172 9.13 19.71 17.81
CA VAL A 172 10.33 20.47 17.46
C VAL A 172 10.19 21.95 17.79
N SER A 173 11.12 22.50 18.57
CA SER A 173 11.18 23.92 18.92
C SER A 173 12.16 24.74 18.07
N ASP A 174 13.01 24.10 17.26
CA ASP A 174 14.02 24.76 16.41
C ASP A 174 13.64 24.70 14.92
N PHE A 175 13.75 25.83 14.24
CA PHE A 175 13.53 25.95 12.80
C PHE A 175 14.50 25.11 11.96
N ARG A 176 15.75 24.96 12.40
CA ARG A 176 16.75 24.15 11.67
C ARG A 176 16.39 22.68 11.72
N GLU A 177 16.00 22.19 12.90
CA GLU A 177 15.56 20.81 13.09
C GLU A 177 14.28 20.54 12.28
N LEU A 178 13.32 21.47 12.32
CA LEU A 178 12.08 21.41 11.52
C LEU A 178 12.41 21.25 10.03
N HIS A 179 13.29 22.10 9.50
CA HIS A 179 13.69 22.05 8.10
C HIS A 179 14.44 20.76 7.76
N SER A 180 15.26 20.25 8.67
CA SER A 180 16.01 19.00 8.46
C SER A 180 15.08 17.79 8.33
N ILE A 181 14.04 17.70 9.17
CA ILE A 181 13.06 16.61 9.14
C ILE A 181 12.26 16.69 7.84
N TYR A 182 11.74 17.87 7.51
CA TYR A 182 11.01 18.11 6.27
C TYR A 182 11.85 17.76 5.04
N ALA A 183 13.08 18.28 4.93
CA ALA A 183 13.97 18.01 3.80
C ALA A 183 14.32 16.52 3.69
N SER A 184 14.49 15.82 4.82
CA SER A 184 14.74 14.38 4.81
C SER A 184 13.60 13.57 4.21
N LEU A 185 12.35 13.94 4.52
CA LEU A 185 11.17 13.25 4.01
C LEU A 185 10.85 13.67 2.57
N LEU A 186 11.08 14.94 2.22
CA LEU A 186 10.98 15.43 0.84
C LEU A 186 11.99 14.73 -0.08
N ASN A 187 13.22 14.48 0.38
CA ASN A 187 14.18 13.71 -0.42
C ASN A 187 13.67 12.28 -0.68
N LYS A 188 13.08 11.64 0.33
CA LYS A 188 12.44 10.32 0.20
C LYS A 188 11.20 10.33 -0.69
N SER A 189 10.52 11.46 -0.81
CA SER A 189 9.32 11.56 -1.64
C SER A 189 9.64 11.35 -3.12
N TRP A 190 10.82 11.78 -3.58
CA TRP A 190 11.29 11.54 -4.94
C TRP A 190 11.66 10.07 -5.18
N GLU A 191 12.24 9.40 -4.18
CA GLU A 191 12.66 8.00 -4.26
C GLU A 191 11.47 7.02 -4.23
N PHE A 192 10.48 7.33 -3.39
CA PHE A 192 9.30 6.47 -3.19
C PHE A 192 8.12 6.84 -4.09
N GLY A 193 8.16 8.00 -4.75
CA GLY A 193 7.12 8.45 -5.68
C GLY A 193 5.84 8.85 -4.95
N PHE A 194 5.94 9.81 -4.03
CA PHE A 194 4.76 10.31 -3.31
C PHE A 194 3.75 10.91 -4.29
N SER A 195 2.46 10.75 -3.98
CA SER A 195 1.42 11.46 -4.73
C SER A 195 1.47 12.96 -4.49
N GLU A 196 0.86 13.72 -5.38
CA GLU A 196 0.76 15.17 -5.23
C GLU A 196 0.08 15.56 -3.91
N ASP A 197 -1.02 14.87 -3.55
CA ASP A 197 -1.72 15.06 -2.29
C ASP A 197 -0.83 14.81 -1.06
N GLN A 198 0.04 13.79 -1.13
CA GLN A 198 0.98 13.47 -0.06
C GLN A 198 2.06 14.54 0.11
N ILE A 199 2.54 15.10 -1.01
CA ILE A 199 3.49 16.21 -1.01
C ILE A 199 2.84 17.47 -0.44
N HIS A 200 1.61 17.79 -0.86
CA HIS A 200 0.85 18.92 -0.32
C HIS A 200 0.64 18.81 1.19
N ARG A 201 0.24 17.64 1.69
CA ARG A 201 0.12 17.38 3.14
C ARG A 201 1.45 17.58 3.88
N LEU A 202 2.55 17.11 3.32
CA LEU A 202 3.89 17.29 3.91
C LEU A 202 4.27 18.78 3.98
N ASN A 203 3.97 19.55 2.93
CA ASN A 203 4.18 20.99 2.90
C ASN A 203 3.33 21.71 3.95
N ASP A 204 2.06 21.35 4.08
CA ASP A 204 1.15 21.94 5.07
C ASP A 204 1.66 21.71 6.50
N ILE A 205 2.11 20.50 6.83
CA ILE A 205 2.70 20.17 8.13
C ILE A 205 3.89 21.11 8.43
N TYR A 206 4.79 21.29 7.45
CA TYR A 206 5.95 22.16 7.60
C TYR A 206 5.56 23.63 7.80
N LEU A 207 4.67 24.15 6.94
CA LEU A 207 4.23 25.55 6.99
C LEU A 207 3.52 25.87 8.30
N LEU A 208 2.59 25.02 8.74
CA LEU A 208 1.84 25.20 9.98
C LEU A 208 2.77 25.24 11.20
N ARG A 209 3.74 24.31 11.29
CA ARG A 209 4.69 24.31 12.41
C ARG A 209 5.61 25.52 12.37
N ARG A 210 6.13 25.87 11.19
CA ARG A 210 6.97 27.06 11.02
C ARG A 210 6.25 28.32 11.51
N ASP A 211 4.98 28.48 11.15
CA ASP A 211 4.19 29.64 11.57
C ASP A 211 3.83 29.61 13.06
N ALA A 212 3.68 28.43 13.67
CA ALA A 212 3.56 28.30 15.12
C ALA A 212 4.86 28.72 15.84
N LEU A 213 6.03 28.28 15.36
CA LEU A 213 7.32 28.68 15.91
C LEU A 213 7.58 30.18 15.78
N ARG A 214 7.22 30.78 14.63
CA ARG A 214 7.31 32.23 14.43
C ARG A 214 6.47 32.98 15.46
N ARG A 215 5.21 32.59 15.64
CA ARG A 215 4.31 33.21 16.63
C ARG A 215 4.83 33.05 18.06
N HIS A 216 5.29 31.86 18.42
CA HIS A 216 5.86 31.61 19.75
C HIS A 216 7.07 32.52 20.01
N LYS A 217 7.98 32.62 19.04
CA LYS A 217 9.18 33.46 19.20
C LYS A 217 8.85 34.96 19.26
N ILE A 218 7.86 35.41 18.49
CA ILE A 218 7.36 36.78 18.57
C ILE A 218 6.82 37.09 19.96
N LEU A 219 5.99 36.21 20.52
CA LEU A 219 5.44 36.40 21.87
C LEU A 219 6.53 36.38 22.95
N GLU A 220 7.55 35.53 22.80
CA GLU A 220 8.71 35.51 23.69
C GLU A 220 9.46 36.85 23.66
N VAL A 221 9.70 37.40 22.45
CA VAL A 221 10.33 38.70 22.27
C VAL A 221 9.46 39.82 22.84
N GLU A 222 8.16 39.82 22.58
CA GLU A 222 7.23 40.84 23.11
C GLU A 222 7.21 40.85 24.65
N ARG A 223 7.22 39.67 25.29
CA ARG A 223 7.30 39.58 26.75
C ARG A 223 8.63 40.12 27.27
N ALA A 224 9.74 39.72 26.66
CA ALA A 224 11.06 40.22 27.04
C ALA A 224 11.17 41.74 26.88
N LEU A 225 10.61 42.30 25.80
CA LEU A 225 10.58 43.75 25.57
C LEU A 225 9.71 44.48 26.60
N ALA A 226 8.62 43.88 27.08
CA ALA A 226 7.77 44.47 28.10
C ALA A 226 8.45 44.54 29.48
N ASP A 227 9.36 43.60 29.77
CA ASP A 227 10.10 43.56 31.03
C ASP A 227 11.33 44.51 31.04
N ILE A 228 11.78 44.96 29.87
CA ILE A 228 12.96 45.83 29.73
C ILE A 228 12.57 47.28 30.02
N THR A 229 13.27 47.90 30.98
CA THR A 229 13.03 49.30 31.38
C THR A 229 14.20 50.22 31.06
N LYS A 230 15.36 49.68 30.66
CA LYS A 230 16.57 50.45 30.32
C LYS A 230 17.00 50.25 28.88
N ILE A 231 17.55 51.32 28.29
CA ILE A 231 18.05 51.32 26.91
C ILE A 231 19.25 50.38 26.74
N ASP A 232 20.13 50.27 27.74
CA ASP A 232 21.28 49.35 27.67
C ASP A 232 20.84 47.87 27.65
N GLU A 233 19.83 47.53 28.45
CA GLU A 233 19.24 46.17 28.48
C GLU A 233 18.55 45.83 27.15
N LEU A 234 17.96 46.82 26.48
CA LEU A 234 17.37 46.67 25.15
C LEU A 234 18.43 46.37 24.08
N ASN A 235 19.56 47.09 24.10
CA ASN A 235 20.66 46.88 23.17
C ASN A 235 21.31 45.50 23.35
N ASP A 236 21.55 45.08 24.60
CA ASP A 236 22.08 43.75 24.92
C ASP A 236 21.14 42.63 24.45
N TYR A 237 19.82 42.83 24.57
CA TYR A 237 18.84 41.88 24.07
C TYR A 237 18.76 41.87 22.55
N TRP A 238 18.87 43.03 21.90
CA TRP A 238 18.91 43.15 20.45
C TRP A 238 20.09 42.39 19.84
N GLU A 239 21.30 42.50 20.41
CA GLU A 239 22.47 41.76 19.91
C GLU A 239 22.25 40.24 19.94
N LYS A 240 21.64 39.72 21.02
CA LYS A 240 21.28 38.30 21.15
C LYS A 240 20.26 37.89 20.10
N ILE A 241 19.25 38.71 19.84
CA ILE A 241 18.21 38.45 18.84
C ILE A 241 18.77 38.55 17.41
N VAL A 242 19.66 39.49 17.10
CA VAL A 242 20.31 39.58 15.79
C VAL A 242 21.14 38.34 15.49
N LEU A 243 21.88 37.81 16.47
CA LEU A 243 22.61 36.55 16.33
C LEU A 243 21.67 35.36 16.10
N TYR A 244 20.52 35.33 16.77
CA TYR A 244 19.48 34.33 16.56
C TYR A 244 18.86 34.44 15.16
N LEU A 245 18.48 35.64 14.72
CA LEU A 245 17.90 35.89 13.41
C LEU A 245 18.87 35.50 12.29
N LYS A 246 20.16 35.88 12.38
CA LYS A 246 21.16 35.47 11.39
C LYS A 246 21.26 33.95 11.22
N LYS A 247 21.16 33.19 12.31
CA LYS A 247 21.17 31.71 12.28
C LYS A 247 19.89 31.11 11.70
N THR A 248 18.76 31.81 11.84
CA THR A 248 17.42 31.29 11.55
C THR A 248 16.82 31.84 10.25
N SER A 249 17.37 32.93 9.71
CA SER A 249 16.91 33.66 8.52
C SER A 249 16.76 32.76 7.27
N PRO A 250 17.65 31.76 7.01
CA PRO A 250 17.45 30.83 5.90
C PRO A 250 16.15 30.01 5.97
N TYR A 251 15.60 29.81 7.18
CA TYR A 251 14.45 28.95 7.44
C TYR A 251 13.17 29.75 7.69
N CYS A 252 13.30 30.95 8.27
CA CYS A 252 12.19 31.84 8.60
C CYS A 252 11.85 32.86 7.51
N GLY A 253 12.75 33.14 6.57
CA GLY A 253 12.54 34.17 5.56
C GLY A 253 12.59 35.59 6.12
N LYS A 254 12.83 36.55 5.22
CA LYS A 254 13.12 37.96 5.57
C LYS A 254 11.96 38.70 6.24
N GLU A 255 10.72 38.31 5.99
CA GLU A 255 9.54 38.94 6.59
C GLU A 255 9.51 38.81 8.12
N PHE A 256 9.98 37.66 8.64
CA PHE A 256 10.09 37.44 10.08
C PHE A 256 11.13 38.37 10.72
N ASP A 257 12.27 38.56 10.05
CA ASP A 257 13.33 39.46 10.51
C ASP A 257 12.81 40.90 10.59
N VAL A 258 12.05 41.35 9.59
CA VAL A 258 11.41 42.68 9.57
C VAL A 258 10.37 42.83 10.68
N MET A 259 9.57 41.80 10.94
CA MET A 259 8.55 41.83 12.01
C MET A 259 9.16 41.93 13.40
N ILE A 260 10.35 41.37 13.62
CA ILE A 260 11.07 41.50 14.89
C ILE A 260 11.71 42.89 14.99
N ALA A 261 12.37 43.37 13.93
CA ALA A 261 12.99 44.70 13.91
C ALA A 261 11.97 45.81 14.26
N LYS A 262 10.79 45.80 13.63
CA LYS A 262 9.72 46.78 13.90
C LYS A 262 9.27 46.82 15.37
N ARG A 263 9.35 45.70 16.09
CA ARG A 263 8.98 45.65 17.51
C ARG A 263 10.03 46.26 18.41
N PHE A 264 11.31 46.03 18.09
CA PHE A 264 12.41 46.68 18.78
C PHE A 264 12.40 48.19 18.54
N ASP A 265 12.11 48.64 17.31
CA ASP A 265 11.96 50.06 16.99
C ASP A 265 10.84 50.71 17.83
N ALA A 266 9.69 50.03 17.96
CA ALA A 266 8.57 50.51 18.77
C ALA A 266 8.90 50.54 20.28
N ALA A 267 9.58 49.51 20.81
CA ALA A 267 10.00 49.47 22.21
C ALA A 267 11.02 50.56 22.53
N LYS A 268 11.94 50.84 21.60
CA LYS A 268 12.92 51.92 21.73
C LYS A 268 12.23 53.29 21.78
N ALA A 269 11.31 53.56 20.85
CA ALA A 269 10.55 54.82 20.82
C ALA A 269 9.77 55.06 22.14
N GLY A 270 9.14 54.02 22.69
CA GLY A 270 8.43 54.12 23.98
C GLY A 270 9.33 54.41 25.18
N LEU A 271 10.57 53.90 25.19
CA LEU A 271 11.55 54.18 26.24
C LEU A 271 12.19 55.58 26.11
N GLU A 272 12.28 56.12 24.89
CA GLU A 272 12.74 57.49 24.64
C GLU A 272 11.66 58.50 25.11
N GLU A 273 10.38 58.25 24.81
CA GLU A 273 9.26 59.09 25.30
C GLU A 273 9.12 59.08 26.84
N TYR A 274 9.44 57.96 27.50
CA TYR A 274 9.36 57.85 28.97
C TYR A 274 10.55 58.48 29.70
N ASN A 275 11.69 58.68 29.03
CA ASN A 275 12.86 59.36 29.59
C ASN A 275 12.85 60.88 29.32
N GLU A 276 12.04 61.37 28.36
CA GLU A 276 11.84 62.79 28.08
C GLU A 276 10.66 63.42 28.85
N ALA A 277 9.84 62.60 29.54
CA ALA A 277 8.72 63.02 30.39
C ALA A 277 9.10 63.09 31.89
#